data_AF-A0A252DKL5-F1
#
_entry.id   AF-A0A252DKL5-F1
#
_cell.length_a   1.000
_cell.length_b   1.000
_cell.length_c   1.000
_cell.angle_alpha   90.00
_cell.angle_beta   90.00
_cell.angle_gamma   90.00
#
_symmetry.space_group_name_H-M   'P 1'
#
loop_
_entity.id
_entity.type
_entity.pdbx_description
1 polymer ?
#
loop_
_entity_poly.entity_id
_entity_poly.type
_entity_poly.pdbx_seq_one_letter_code
_entity_poly.pdbx_strand_id
1 'polypeptide(L)'
;MKAYQYKFFFLIRNVHFWLLGLAVSLITINLSLVSRTSSTEILLINFLFLAFICFLIKEKYHSLNLESGAISSFLGFLLIALVFLSNTIQINFGFLFPLYPLISGFGLALLASGFNGLKQYQAELLALFGLSTHRLLSISASDISLLTAKFSTSILWYTGFKVARSGVNVILPTGSIKVYPACAGMSVILNLLSLALLFILVFNINWKQKLLVSMVAAIFGFVVNGVRVALMAILVAQGDKQAFEYWHLGDGSLIFGMISALLFGCFCWVLLSWNQQKSQNSMES
;
A
#
# COMPACT_ATOMS: atom_id res chain seq x y z
N MET A 1 45.34 -9.35 16.98
CA MET A 1 45.12 -9.61 15.53
C MET A 1 44.34 -10.89 15.22
N LYS A 2 44.67 -12.07 15.78
CA LYS A 2 43.97 -13.34 15.47
C LYS A 2 42.47 -13.39 15.83
N ALA A 3 42.04 -12.68 16.89
CA ALA A 3 40.61 -12.64 17.29
C ALA A 3 39.71 -11.87 16.29
N TYR A 4 40.23 -10.83 15.63
CA TYR A 4 39.51 -10.09 14.58
C TYR A 4 39.40 -10.90 13.29
N GLN A 5 40.45 -11.66 12.93
CA GLN A 5 40.42 -12.56 11.77
C GLN A 5 39.43 -13.72 11.96
N TYR A 6 39.32 -14.29 13.16
CA TYR A 6 38.33 -15.34 13.45
C TYR A 6 36.89 -14.81 13.39
N LYS A 7 36.64 -13.61 13.93
CA LYS A 7 35.31 -12.97 13.88
C LYS A 7 34.92 -12.61 12.44
N PHE A 8 35.87 -12.14 11.64
CA PHE A 8 35.69 -11.85 10.21
C PHE A 8 35.41 -13.12 9.40
N PHE A 9 36.14 -14.21 9.65
CA PHE A 9 35.92 -15.49 8.97
C PHE A 9 34.58 -16.15 9.37
N PHE A 10 34.13 -15.95 10.62
CA PHE A 10 32.81 -16.39 11.08
C PHE A 10 31.66 -15.59 10.45
N LEU A 11 31.86 -14.30 10.22
CA LEU A 11 30.92 -13.44 9.47
C LEU A 11 30.80 -13.88 7.99
N ILE A 12 31.92 -14.26 7.36
CA ILE A 12 31.94 -14.73 5.96
C ILE A 12 31.18 -16.04 5.79
N ARG A 13 31.17 -16.92 6.80
CA ARG A 13 30.54 -18.25 6.68
C ARG A 13 29.04 -18.27 6.96
N ASN A 14 28.47 -17.19 7.49
CA ASN A 14 27.03 -17.11 7.77
C ASN A 14 26.26 -16.47 6.61
N VAL A 15 25.82 -17.30 5.66
CA VAL A 15 24.97 -16.91 4.52
C VAL A 15 23.75 -16.09 4.97
N HIS A 16 23.16 -16.45 6.11
CA HIS A 16 22.05 -15.71 6.73
C HIS A 16 22.37 -14.22 6.98
N PHE A 17 23.59 -13.90 7.42
CA PHE A 17 23.99 -12.53 7.73
C PHE A 17 24.14 -11.69 6.46
N TRP A 18 24.69 -12.27 5.39
CA TRP A 18 24.80 -11.60 4.09
C TRP A 18 23.43 -11.32 3.46
N LEU A 19 22.54 -12.31 3.48
CA LEU A 19 21.17 -12.13 2.99
C LEU A 19 20.41 -11.06 3.78
N LEU A 20 20.57 -11.04 5.11
CA LEU A 20 19.99 -9.99 5.95
C LEU A 20 20.54 -8.60 5.60
N GLY A 21 21.86 -8.47 5.44
CA GLY A 21 22.50 -7.21 5.05
C GLY A 21 22.02 -6.69 3.71
N LEU A 22 21.87 -7.57 2.71
CA LEU A 22 21.28 -7.24 1.42
C LEU A 22 19.82 -6.81 1.54
N ALA A 23 19.01 -7.54 2.31
CA ALA A 23 17.60 -7.21 2.54
C ALA A 23 17.43 -5.82 3.15
N VAL A 24 18.17 -5.52 4.23
CA VAL A 24 18.15 -4.21 4.91
C VAL A 24 18.58 -3.10 3.96
N SER A 25 19.61 -3.34 3.14
CA SER A 25 20.07 -2.35 2.16
C SER A 25 18.99 -2.05 1.11
N LEU A 26 18.35 -3.09 0.57
CA LEU A 26 17.26 -2.95 -0.41
C LEU A 26 16.04 -2.23 0.17
N ILE A 27 15.66 -2.56 1.41
CA ILE A 27 14.59 -1.88 2.16
C ILE A 27 14.92 -0.40 2.32
N THR A 28 16.15 -0.08 2.72
CA THR A 28 16.62 1.30 2.92
C THR A 28 16.59 2.08 1.61
N ILE A 29 17.04 1.48 0.51
CA ILE A 29 16.98 2.09 -0.83
C ILE A 29 15.52 2.38 -1.22
N ASN A 30 14.60 1.42 -1.03
CA ASN A 30 13.20 1.63 -1.37
C ASN A 30 12.56 2.75 -0.53
N LEU A 31 12.77 2.75 0.79
CA LEU A 31 12.21 3.79 1.67
C LEU A 31 12.80 5.17 1.37
N SER A 32 14.12 5.25 1.14
CA SER A 32 14.78 6.49 0.73
C SER A 32 14.21 7.01 -0.59
N LEU A 33 14.05 6.15 -1.59
CA LEU A 33 13.45 6.51 -2.87
C LEU A 33 12.03 7.04 -2.73
N VAL A 34 11.16 6.31 -2.02
CA VAL A 34 9.75 6.71 -1.83
C VAL A 34 9.65 8.01 -1.03
N SER A 35 10.50 8.20 -0.01
CA SER A 35 10.50 9.43 0.80
C SER A 35 10.83 10.70 0.01
N ARG A 36 11.59 10.57 -1.09
CA ARG A 36 12.00 11.71 -1.92
C ARG A 36 11.02 12.05 -3.03
N THR A 37 10.18 11.10 -3.44
CA THR A 37 9.39 11.22 -4.67
C THR A 37 7.88 11.11 -4.47
N SER A 38 7.44 10.66 -3.29
CA SER A 38 6.05 10.27 -3.05
C SER A 38 5.45 10.98 -1.83
N SER A 39 4.12 10.95 -1.73
CA SER A 39 3.38 11.49 -0.58
C SER A 39 3.58 10.65 0.68
N THR A 40 3.29 11.26 1.83
CA THR A 40 3.33 10.60 3.16
C THR A 40 2.47 9.35 3.22
N GLU A 41 1.31 9.34 2.55
CA GLU A 41 0.43 8.18 2.48
C GLU A 41 1.09 6.98 1.78
N ILE A 42 1.72 7.21 0.62
CA ILE A 42 2.42 6.16 -0.13
C ILE A 42 3.61 5.63 0.68
N LEU A 43 4.32 6.50 1.40
CA LEU A 43 5.39 6.10 2.30
C LEU A 43 4.88 5.19 3.43
N LEU A 44 3.74 5.52 4.03
CA LEU A 44 3.11 4.72 5.07
C LEU A 44 2.70 3.33 4.56
N ILE A 45 2.08 3.26 3.37
CA ILE A 45 1.76 1.98 2.72
C ILE A 45 3.02 1.14 2.45
N ASN A 46 4.11 1.76 1.97
CA ASN A 46 5.38 1.05 1.77
C ASN A 46 5.90 0.47 3.07
N PHE A 47 5.89 1.27 4.14
CA PHE A 47 6.34 0.82 5.46
C PHE A 47 5.49 -0.37 5.96
N LEU A 48 4.17 -0.30 5.84
CA LEU A 48 3.26 -1.38 6.26
C LEU A 48 3.52 -2.69 5.50
N PHE A 49 3.70 -2.64 4.18
CA PHE A 49 4.00 -3.82 3.38
C PHE A 49 5.36 -4.42 3.74
N LEU A 50 6.39 -3.59 3.92
CA LEU A 50 7.72 -4.07 4.30
C LEU A 50 7.73 -4.66 5.71
N ALA A 51 7.05 -4.03 6.67
CA ALA A 51 6.88 -4.56 8.01
C ALA A 51 6.15 -5.91 7.99
N PHE A 52 5.10 -6.04 7.18
CA PHE A 52 4.39 -7.31 6.97
C PHE A 52 5.29 -8.41 6.40
N ILE A 53 6.09 -8.10 5.38
CA ILE A 53 7.03 -9.07 4.80
C ILE A 53 8.10 -9.48 5.82
N CYS A 54 8.67 -8.52 6.56
CA CYS A 54 9.63 -8.82 7.62
C CYS A 54 9.03 -9.73 8.70
N PHE A 55 7.75 -9.51 9.06
CA PHE A 55 7.03 -10.36 10.00
C PHE A 55 6.89 -11.80 9.48
N LEU A 56 6.44 -11.99 8.24
CA LEU A 56 6.29 -13.32 7.63
C LEU A 56 7.62 -14.09 7.53
N ILE A 57 8.69 -13.40 7.12
CA ILE A 57 10.03 -14.00 7.02
C ILE A 57 10.52 -14.41 8.41
N LYS A 58 10.32 -13.56 9.42
CA LYS A 58 10.70 -13.86 10.80
C LYS A 58 9.99 -15.11 11.33
N GLU A 59 8.71 -15.27 11.03
CA GLU A 59 7.92 -16.44 11.45
C GLU A 59 8.46 -17.75 10.83
N LYS A 60 8.90 -17.71 9.57
CA LYS A 60 9.39 -18.89 8.85
C LYS A 60 10.89 -19.11 8.94
N TYR A 61 11.66 -18.18 9.52
CA TYR A 61 13.13 -18.14 9.42
C TYR A 61 13.83 -19.48 9.69
N HIS A 62 13.38 -20.25 10.70
CA HIS A 62 13.98 -21.54 11.05
C HIS A 62 13.66 -22.69 10.07
N SER A 63 12.65 -22.52 9.23
CA SER A 63 12.17 -23.52 8.26
C SER A 63 12.63 -23.25 6.83
N LEU A 64 13.26 -22.10 6.58
CA LEU A 64 13.69 -21.72 5.24
C LEU A 64 14.83 -22.60 4.76
N ASN A 65 14.66 -23.20 3.59
CA ASN A 65 15.75 -23.90 2.91
C ASN A 65 16.54 -22.89 2.06
N LEU A 66 17.81 -22.68 2.39
CA LEU A 66 18.72 -21.72 1.74
C LEU A 66 19.65 -22.38 0.73
N GLU A 67 19.08 -23.24 -0.10
CA GLU A 67 19.81 -23.92 -1.18
C GLU A 67 19.51 -23.24 -2.53
N SER A 68 20.50 -22.51 -3.06
CA SER A 68 20.41 -21.87 -4.36
C SER A 68 21.37 -22.53 -5.36
N GLY A 69 20.87 -22.91 -6.54
CA GLY A 69 21.73 -23.33 -7.65
C GLY A 69 22.45 -22.15 -8.31
N ALA A 70 23.62 -22.39 -8.92
CA ALA A 70 24.47 -21.34 -9.49
C ALA A 70 23.75 -20.39 -10.47
N ILE A 71 22.86 -20.92 -11.32
CA ILE A 71 22.07 -20.13 -12.27
C ILE A 71 21.09 -19.19 -11.55
N SER A 72 20.39 -19.69 -10.52
CA SER A 72 19.46 -18.87 -9.74
C SER A 72 20.19 -17.78 -8.96
N SER A 73 21.35 -18.09 -8.39
CA SER A 73 22.17 -17.10 -7.68
C SER A 73 22.69 -16.01 -8.62
N PHE A 74 23.14 -16.38 -9.82
CA PHE A 74 23.59 -15.41 -10.83
C PHE A 74 22.43 -14.49 -11.26
N LEU A 75 21.26 -15.05 -11.55
CA LEU A 75 20.09 -14.26 -11.92
C LEU A 75 19.61 -13.37 -10.78
N GLY A 76 19.55 -13.89 -9.56
CA GLY A 76 19.18 -13.12 -8.37
C GLY A 76 20.15 -11.95 -8.13
N PHE A 77 21.45 -12.20 -8.27
CA PHE A 77 22.47 -11.15 -8.20
C PHE A 77 22.28 -10.09 -9.29
N LEU A 78 22.01 -10.48 -10.54
CA LEU A 78 21.78 -9.54 -11.64
C LEU A 78 20.57 -8.63 -11.38
N LEU A 79 19.48 -9.19 -10.84
CA LEU A 79 18.28 -8.41 -10.48
C LEU A 79 18.55 -7.43 -9.34
N ILE A 80 19.28 -7.85 -8.31
CA ILE A 80 19.68 -6.97 -7.20
C ILE A 80 20.60 -5.87 -7.73
N ALA A 81 21.62 -6.23 -8.51
CA ALA A 81 22.56 -5.28 -9.12
C ALA A 81 21.85 -4.26 -10.00
N LEU A 82 20.82 -4.66 -10.76
CA LEU A 82 19.99 -3.75 -11.55
C LEU A 82 19.34 -2.67 -10.68
N VAL A 83 18.76 -3.03 -9.54
CA VAL A 83 18.09 -2.08 -8.63
C VAL A 83 19.12 -1.11 -8.03
N PHE A 84 20.27 -1.62 -7.57
CA PHE A 84 21.35 -0.78 -7.05
C PHE A 84 21.91 0.17 -8.11
N LEU A 85 22.19 -0.33 -9.31
CA LEU A 85 22.78 0.46 -10.39
C LEU A 85 21.81 1.53 -10.88
N SER A 86 20.52 1.19 -11.01
CA SER A 86 19.48 2.14 -11.40
C SER A 86 19.35 3.29 -10.40
N ASN A 87 19.50 2.99 -9.10
CA ASN A 87 19.50 4.01 -8.06
C ASN A 87 20.75 4.92 -8.12
N THR A 88 21.93 4.34 -8.28
CA THR A 88 23.22 5.07 -8.28
C THR A 88 23.37 5.97 -9.51
N ILE A 89 23.04 5.46 -10.70
CA ILE A 89 23.21 6.19 -11.96
C ILE A 89 22.03 7.14 -12.23
N GLN A 90 21.00 7.15 -11.38
CA GLN A 90 19.76 7.91 -11.60
C GLN A 90 19.15 7.66 -12.98
N ILE A 91 19.27 6.43 -13.51
CA ILE A 91 18.69 6.09 -14.80
C ILE A 91 17.19 6.11 -14.61
N ASN A 92 16.52 7.08 -15.24
CA ASN A 92 15.08 7.25 -15.13
C ASN A 92 14.34 6.20 -15.97
N PHE A 93 14.36 4.94 -15.50
CA PHE A 93 13.44 3.94 -15.98
C PHE A 93 12.07 4.17 -15.34
N GLY A 94 11.35 5.20 -15.80
CA GLY A 94 10.11 5.69 -15.18
C GLY A 94 9.07 4.59 -14.89
N PHE A 95 8.97 3.57 -15.76
CA PHE A 95 8.07 2.43 -15.56
C PHE A 95 8.62 1.34 -14.62
N LEU A 96 9.95 1.21 -14.49
CA LEU A 96 10.55 0.18 -13.64
C LEU A 96 10.60 0.59 -12.17
N PHE A 97 10.64 1.90 -11.88
CA PHE A 97 10.71 2.40 -10.51
C PHE A 97 9.61 1.82 -9.57
N PRO A 98 8.33 1.80 -9.98
CA PRO A 98 7.28 1.15 -9.20
C PRO A 98 7.43 -0.37 -9.01
N LEU A 99 8.31 -1.04 -9.76
CA LEU A 99 8.54 -2.48 -9.71
C LEU A 99 9.77 -2.85 -8.86
N TYR A 100 10.58 -1.89 -8.38
CA TYR A 100 11.87 -2.18 -7.73
C TYR A 100 11.77 -3.10 -6.50
N PRO A 101 10.87 -2.89 -5.53
CA PRO A 101 10.56 -3.86 -4.48
C PRO A 101 10.25 -5.27 -4.95
N LEU A 102 9.45 -5.45 -5.99
CA LEU A 102 9.16 -6.78 -6.53
C LEU A 102 10.40 -7.41 -7.16
N ILE A 103 11.13 -6.64 -7.99
CA ILE A 103 12.36 -7.10 -8.66
C ILE A 103 13.42 -7.49 -7.61
N SER A 104 13.63 -6.64 -6.62
CA SER A 104 14.63 -6.86 -5.56
C SER A 104 14.25 -8.00 -4.62
N GLY A 105 12.98 -8.11 -4.21
CA GLY A 105 12.52 -9.23 -3.39
C GLY A 105 12.54 -10.56 -4.12
N PHE A 106 12.16 -10.58 -5.40
CA PHE A 106 12.28 -11.77 -6.25
C PHE A 106 13.75 -12.17 -6.46
N GLY A 107 14.62 -11.19 -6.74
CA GLY A 107 16.06 -11.41 -6.85
C GLY A 107 16.67 -11.96 -5.56
N LEU A 108 16.27 -11.44 -4.40
CA LEU A 108 16.72 -11.92 -3.09
C LEU A 108 16.21 -13.34 -2.81
N ALA A 109 14.95 -13.64 -3.13
CA ALA A 109 14.40 -15.00 -2.96
C ALA A 109 15.11 -16.03 -3.85
N LEU A 110 15.42 -15.68 -5.10
CA LEU A 110 16.21 -16.51 -6.01
C LEU A 110 17.65 -16.72 -5.51
N LEU A 111 18.28 -15.66 -5.01
CA LEU A 111 19.62 -15.72 -4.44
C LEU A 111 19.66 -16.59 -3.18
N ALA A 112 18.62 -16.55 -2.36
CA ALA A 112 18.53 -17.29 -1.11
C ALA A 112 18.19 -18.77 -1.30
N SER A 113 17.20 -19.09 -2.13
CA SER A 113 16.59 -20.44 -2.16
C SER A 113 16.36 -21.00 -3.58
N GLY A 114 16.85 -20.32 -4.61
CA GLY A 114 16.68 -20.74 -6.00
C GLY A 114 15.24 -20.79 -6.50
N PHE A 115 15.03 -21.30 -7.72
CA PHE A 115 13.68 -21.42 -8.31
C PHE A 115 12.76 -22.38 -7.54
N ASN A 116 13.31 -23.48 -7.03
CA ASN A 116 12.54 -24.48 -6.29
C ASN A 116 12.06 -23.94 -4.93
N GLY A 117 12.85 -23.05 -4.31
CA GLY A 117 12.52 -22.44 -3.03
C GLY A 117 11.57 -21.26 -3.09
N LEU A 118 11.23 -20.72 -4.27
CA LEU A 118 10.31 -19.59 -4.42
C LEU A 118 8.93 -19.84 -3.81
N LYS A 119 8.49 -21.11 -3.74
CA LYS A 119 7.22 -21.49 -3.12
C LYS A 119 7.15 -21.17 -1.63
N GLN A 120 8.29 -21.04 -0.94
CA GLN A 120 8.36 -20.68 0.47
C GLN A 120 7.94 -19.21 0.72
N TYR A 121 8.11 -18.36 -0.31
CA TYR A 121 7.92 -16.90 -0.24
C TYR A 121 6.66 -16.40 -0.96
N GLN A 122 5.65 -17.25 -1.19
CA GLN A 122 4.48 -16.89 -2.00
C GLN A 122 3.72 -15.68 -1.45
N ALA A 123 3.52 -15.61 -0.13
CA ALA A 123 2.78 -14.51 0.50
C ALA A 123 3.59 -13.20 0.45
N GLU A 124 4.90 -13.30 0.65
CA GLU A 124 5.87 -12.20 0.61
C GLU A 124 5.98 -11.61 -0.80
N LEU A 125 6.09 -12.47 -1.83
CA LEU A 125 6.10 -12.05 -3.23
C LEU A 125 4.75 -11.48 -3.66
N LEU A 126 3.62 -12.02 -3.17
CA LEU A 126 2.30 -11.46 -3.45
C LEU A 126 2.13 -10.08 -2.78
N ALA A 127 2.66 -9.89 -1.57
CA ALA A 127 2.69 -8.59 -0.92
C ALA A 127 3.54 -7.59 -1.71
N LEU A 128 4.75 -7.95 -2.15
CA LEU A 128 5.59 -7.09 -2.98
C LEU A 128 4.97 -6.77 -4.34
N PHE A 129 4.25 -7.74 -4.92
CA PHE A 129 3.48 -7.54 -6.13
C PHE A 129 2.38 -6.51 -5.88
N GLY A 130 1.59 -6.67 -4.82
CA GLY A 130 0.57 -5.72 -4.41
C GLY A 130 1.09 -4.32 -4.15
N LEU A 131 2.25 -4.19 -3.49
CA LEU A 131 2.92 -2.90 -3.27
C LEU A 131 3.34 -2.24 -4.60
N SER A 132 3.84 -3.04 -5.54
CA SER A 132 4.25 -2.55 -6.86
C SER A 132 3.05 -2.15 -7.71
N THR A 133 1.97 -2.93 -7.66
CA THR A 133 0.69 -2.60 -8.30
C THR A 133 0.08 -1.33 -7.72
N HIS A 134 0.10 -1.13 -6.40
CA HIS A 134 -0.36 0.10 -5.75
C HIS A 134 0.37 1.32 -6.31
N ARG A 135 1.70 1.27 -6.41
CA ARG A 135 2.49 2.38 -6.96
C ARG A 135 2.22 2.62 -8.45
N LEU A 136 2.12 1.56 -9.24
CA LEU A 136 1.78 1.68 -10.66
C LEU A 136 0.41 2.36 -10.84
N LEU A 137 -0.60 1.87 -10.13
CA LEU A 137 -1.95 2.43 -10.16
C LEU A 137 -2.01 3.86 -9.62
N SER A 138 -1.17 4.22 -8.65
CA SER A 138 -1.11 5.60 -8.17
C SER A 138 -0.60 6.58 -9.25
N ILE A 139 0.17 6.10 -10.23
CA ILE A 139 0.69 6.93 -11.34
C ILE A 139 -0.29 6.93 -12.52
N SER A 140 -0.96 5.80 -12.79
CA SER A 140 -1.84 5.60 -13.95
C SER A 140 -3.34 5.58 -13.62
N ALA A 141 -3.72 5.99 -12.40
CA ALA A 141 -5.08 5.91 -11.90
C ALA A 141 -6.08 6.63 -12.82
N SER A 142 -7.22 5.98 -13.04
CA SER A 142 -8.33 6.57 -13.79
C SER A 142 -8.93 7.76 -13.04
N ASP A 143 -9.31 8.79 -13.79
CA ASP A 143 -9.93 9.98 -13.21
C ASP A 143 -11.37 9.70 -12.77
N ILE A 144 -11.59 9.60 -11.46
CA ILE A 144 -12.92 9.43 -10.85
C ILE A 144 -13.54 10.76 -10.41
N SER A 145 -12.96 11.91 -10.76
CA SER A 145 -13.38 13.24 -10.29
C SER A 145 -14.85 13.53 -10.58
N LEU A 146 -15.35 13.11 -11.75
CA LEU A 146 -16.75 13.30 -12.11
C LEU A 146 -17.70 12.52 -11.19
N LEU A 147 -17.32 11.29 -10.82
CA LEU A 147 -18.12 10.46 -9.93
C LEU A 147 -18.13 11.06 -8.52
N THR A 148 -16.96 11.49 -8.03
CA THR A 148 -16.82 12.16 -6.73
C THR A 148 -17.60 13.47 -6.69
N ALA A 149 -17.57 14.28 -7.76
CA ALA A 149 -18.35 15.51 -7.85
C ALA A 149 -19.86 15.25 -7.82
N LYS A 150 -20.36 14.23 -8.55
CA LYS A 150 -21.77 13.82 -8.51
C LYS A 150 -22.19 13.38 -7.10
N PHE A 151 -21.39 12.54 -6.47
CA PHE A 151 -21.69 12.02 -5.13
C PHE A 151 -21.67 13.14 -4.08
N SER A 152 -20.64 13.99 -4.08
CA SER A 152 -20.53 15.12 -3.14
C SER A 152 -21.65 16.15 -3.33
N THR A 153 -22.04 16.44 -4.58
CA THR A 153 -23.21 17.28 -4.87
C THR A 153 -24.48 16.66 -4.28
N SER A 154 -24.64 15.35 -4.39
CA SER A 154 -25.81 14.64 -3.85
C SER A 154 -25.85 14.76 -2.32
N ILE A 155 -24.70 14.57 -1.63
CA ILE A 155 -24.60 14.78 -0.18
C ILE A 155 -25.08 16.19 0.19
N LEU A 156 -24.55 17.22 -0.47
CA LEU A 156 -24.91 18.62 -0.20
C LEU A 156 -26.38 18.92 -0.45
N TRP A 157 -26.96 18.35 -1.52
CA TRP A 157 -28.37 18.52 -1.83
C TRP A 157 -29.27 17.89 -0.76
N TYR A 158 -28.95 16.65 -0.34
CA TYR A 158 -29.69 15.97 0.74
C TYR A 158 -29.54 16.63 2.10
N THR A 159 -28.43 17.35 2.36
CA THR A 159 -28.24 18.12 3.59
C THR A 159 -28.82 19.54 3.53
N GLY A 160 -29.53 19.89 2.45
CA GLY A 160 -30.32 21.13 2.34
C GLY A 160 -29.60 22.31 1.70
N PHE A 161 -28.38 22.12 1.17
CA PHE A 161 -27.68 23.19 0.47
C PHE A 161 -28.24 23.39 -0.95
N LYS A 162 -28.37 24.65 -1.36
CA LYS A 162 -28.66 25.02 -2.75
C LYS A 162 -27.41 24.83 -3.60
N VAL A 163 -27.19 23.60 -4.05
CA VAL A 163 -26.01 23.20 -4.82
C VAL A 163 -26.37 22.94 -6.28
N ALA A 164 -25.48 23.35 -7.18
CA ALA A 164 -25.50 22.99 -8.59
C ALA A 164 -24.17 22.34 -8.99
N ARG A 165 -24.16 21.56 -10.06
CA ARG A 165 -22.95 20.92 -10.58
C ARG A 165 -22.78 21.21 -12.06
N SER A 166 -21.58 21.60 -12.46
CA SER A 166 -21.18 21.70 -13.86
C SER A 166 -19.90 20.89 -14.10
N GLY A 167 -20.04 19.71 -14.70
CA GLY A 167 -18.93 18.76 -14.85
C GLY A 167 -18.34 18.34 -13.50
N VAL A 168 -17.05 18.58 -13.28
CA VAL A 168 -16.34 18.33 -12.02
C VAL A 168 -16.44 19.48 -11.02
N ASN A 169 -17.15 20.57 -11.36
CA ASN A 169 -17.33 21.71 -10.48
C ASN A 169 -18.59 21.53 -9.62
N VAL A 170 -18.44 21.73 -8.32
CA VAL A 170 -19.53 21.79 -7.33
C VAL A 170 -19.71 23.25 -6.94
N ILE A 171 -20.90 23.80 -7.17
CA ILE A 171 -21.19 25.23 -7.10
C ILE A 171 -22.25 25.48 -6.04
N LEU A 172 -21.91 26.27 -5.02
CA LEU A 172 -22.81 26.83 -4.03
C LEU A 172 -23.04 28.32 -4.32
N PRO A 173 -24.03 28.99 -3.69
CA PRO A 173 -24.39 30.38 -4.03
C PRO A 173 -23.24 31.38 -3.86
N THR A 174 -22.36 31.13 -2.89
CA THR A 174 -21.28 32.03 -2.48
C THR A 174 -19.87 31.49 -2.79
N GLY A 175 -19.75 30.32 -3.42
CA GLY A 175 -18.46 29.70 -3.69
C GLY A 175 -18.55 28.47 -4.58
N SER A 176 -17.43 28.06 -5.17
CA SER A 176 -17.36 26.83 -5.95
C SER A 176 -16.03 26.12 -5.75
N ILE A 177 -16.06 24.80 -5.86
CA ILE A 177 -14.87 23.96 -5.85
C ILE A 177 -14.81 23.12 -7.12
N LYS A 178 -13.59 22.93 -7.63
CA LYS A 178 -13.31 22.02 -8.73
C LYS A 178 -12.69 20.75 -8.18
N VAL A 179 -13.32 19.60 -8.40
CA VAL A 179 -12.76 18.31 -8.01
C VAL A 179 -11.68 17.93 -9.02
N TYR A 180 -10.42 18.12 -8.63
CA TYR A 180 -9.27 17.68 -9.41
C TYR A 180 -8.99 16.19 -9.18
N PRO A 181 -8.30 15.50 -10.10
CA PRO A 181 -7.95 14.08 -9.96
C PRO A 181 -7.27 13.75 -8.62
N ALA A 182 -6.41 14.63 -8.12
CA ALA A 182 -5.75 14.48 -6.82
C ALA A 182 -6.73 14.48 -5.61
N CYS A 183 -7.88 15.15 -5.74
CA CYS A 183 -8.94 15.22 -4.72
C CYS A 183 -10.09 14.23 -4.96
N ALA A 184 -10.01 13.46 -6.04
CA ALA A 184 -11.08 12.56 -6.45
C ALA A 184 -11.24 11.36 -5.49
N GLY A 185 -10.21 11.07 -4.68
CA GLY A 185 -10.25 10.02 -3.64
C GLY A 185 -9.64 8.69 -4.08
N MET A 186 -9.04 8.63 -5.27
CA MET A 186 -8.45 7.41 -5.79
C MET A 186 -7.27 6.93 -4.93
N SER A 187 -6.47 7.85 -4.35
CA SER A 187 -5.40 7.50 -3.41
C SER A 187 -5.94 6.76 -2.18
N VAL A 188 -7.03 7.27 -1.58
CA VAL A 188 -7.67 6.66 -0.40
C VAL A 188 -8.20 5.26 -0.73
N ILE A 189 -8.84 5.11 -1.89
CA ILE A 189 -9.32 3.80 -2.39
C ILE A 189 -8.15 2.82 -2.53
N LEU A 190 -7.06 3.24 -3.20
CA LEU A 190 -5.88 2.40 -3.39
C LEU A 190 -5.20 2.04 -2.07
N ASN A 191 -5.11 2.97 -1.12
CA ASN A 191 -4.58 2.73 0.22
C ASN A 191 -5.41 1.67 0.97
N LEU A 192 -6.74 1.79 0.93
CA LEU A 192 -7.63 0.81 1.58
C LEU A 192 -7.61 -0.55 0.87
N LEU A 193 -7.51 -0.60 -0.45
CA LEU A 193 -7.31 -1.86 -1.20
C LEU A 193 -5.98 -2.53 -0.86
N SER A 194 -4.92 -1.74 -0.65
CA SER A 194 -3.64 -2.22 -0.16
C SER A 194 -3.75 -2.85 1.24
N LEU A 195 -4.49 -2.21 2.14
CA LEU A 195 -4.77 -2.77 3.47
C LEU A 195 -5.65 -4.04 3.40
N ALA A 196 -6.63 -4.06 2.50
CA ALA A 196 -7.45 -5.24 2.22
C ALA A 196 -6.63 -6.42 1.71
N LEU A 197 -5.65 -6.18 0.84
CA LEU A 197 -4.73 -7.22 0.39
C LEU A 197 -3.93 -7.82 1.55
N LEU A 198 -3.36 -6.98 2.42
CA LEU A 198 -2.65 -7.46 3.62
C LEU A 198 -3.57 -8.28 4.53
N PHE A 199 -4.80 -7.82 4.74
CA PHE A 199 -5.80 -8.57 5.50
C PHE A 199 -6.10 -9.95 4.88
N ILE A 200 -6.30 -10.01 3.56
CA ILE A 200 -6.55 -11.28 2.84
C ILE A 200 -5.33 -12.22 2.90
N LEU A 201 -4.12 -11.68 2.93
CA LEU A 201 -2.88 -12.45 3.05
C LEU A 201 -2.68 -13.03 4.45
N VAL A 202 -3.09 -12.29 5.49
CA VAL A 202 -3.03 -12.74 6.88
C VAL A 202 -4.11 -13.77 7.18
N PHE A 203 -5.35 -13.50 6.78
CA PHE A 203 -6.50 -14.30 7.15
C PHE A 203 -6.95 -15.20 6.00
N ASN A 204 -7.01 -16.51 6.26
CA ASN A 204 -7.50 -17.50 5.29
C ASN A 204 -9.02 -17.45 5.16
N ILE A 205 -9.53 -16.43 4.46
CA ILE A 205 -10.95 -16.22 4.20
C ILE A 205 -11.36 -16.79 2.83
N ASN A 206 -12.65 -17.13 2.68
CA ASN A 206 -13.16 -17.68 1.43
C ASN A 206 -13.18 -16.63 0.29
N TRP A 207 -13.26 -17.07 -0.96
CA TRP A 207 -13.21 -16.18 -2.14
C TRP A 207 -14.29 -15.09 -2.14
N LYS A 208 -15.51 -15.41 -1.68
CA LYS A 208 -16.61 -14.43 -1.59
C LYS A 208 -16.27 -13.33 -0.59
N GLN A 209 -15.65 -13.68 0.53
CA GLN A 209 -15.17 -12.73 1.53
C GLN A 209 -13.99 -11.90 1.01
N LYS A 210 -13.06 -12.49 0.25
CA LYS A 210 -11.99 -11.73 -0.41
C LYS A 210 -12.55 -10.62 -1.31
N LEU A 211 -13.55 -10.96 -2.13
CA LEU A 211 -14.23 -9.98 -2.99
C LEU A 211 -14.97 -8.93 -2.15
N LEU A 212 -15.71 -9.35 -1.12
CA LEU A 212 -16.45 -8.46 -0.23
C LEU A 212 -15.53 -7.45 0.46
N VAL A 213 -14.43 -7.92 1.04
CA VAL A 213 -13.44 -7.08 1.74
C VAL A 213 -12.88 -6.01 0.79
N SER A 214 -12.48 -6.40 -0.42
CA SER A 214 -11.98 -5.45 -1.42
C SER A 214 -13.04 -4.45 -1.88
N MET A 215 -14.29 -4.89 -2.06
CA MET A 215 -15.40 -3.99 -2.42
C MET A 215 -15.68 -2.99 -1.30
N VAL A 216 -15.75 -3.44 -0.05
CA VAL A 216 -16.00 -2.58 1.12
C VAL A 216 -14.87 -1.57 1.31
N ALA A 217 -13.61 -1.99 1.12
CA ALA A 217 -12.46 -1.10 1.11
C ALA A 217 -12.61 0.05 0.10
N ALA A 218 -12.98 -0.28 -1.15
CA ALA A 218 -13.18 0.72 -2.19
C ALA A 218 -14.39 1.64 -1.89
N ILE A 219 -15.47 1.09 -1.37
CA ILE A 219 -16.67 1.85 -1.00
C ILE A 219 -16.35 2.85 0.12
N PHE A 220 -15.69 2.43 1.20
CA PHE A 220 -15.33 3.34 2.28
C PHE A 220 -14.40 4.44 1.81
N GLY A 221 -13.36 4.11 1.03
CA GLY A 221 -12.46 5.11 0.49
C GLY A 221 -13.17 6.14 -0.39
N PHE A 222 -14.10 5.69 -1.23
CA PHE A 222 -14.91 6.58 -2.07
C PHE A 222 -15.87 7.45 -1.25
N VAL A 223 -16.64 6.85 -0.35
CA VAL A 223 -17.69 7.53 0.43
C VAL A 223 -17.09 8.59 1.36
N VAL A 224 -16.05 8.24 2.12
CA VAL A 224 -15.41 9.18 3.06
C VAL A 224 -14.75 10.34 2.30
N ASN A 225 -14.13 10.08 1.14
CA ASN A 225 -13.59 11.16 0.32
C ASN A 225 -14.70 12.04 -0.29
N GLY A 226 -15.86 11.49 -0.64
CA GLY A 226 -17.02 12.27 -1.06
C GLY A 226 -17.51 13.23 0.03
N VAL A 227 -17.55 12.77 1.28
CA VAL A 227 -17.87 13.62 2.44
C VAL A 227 -16.82 14.73 2.60
N ARG A 228 -15.53 14.42 2.43
CA ARG A 228 -14.46 15.42 2.44
C ARG A 228 -14.67 16.52 1.40
N VAL A 229 -14.98 16.14 0.16
CA VAL A 229 -15.23 17.11 -0.93
C VAL A 229 -16.46 17.96 -0.64
N ALA A 230 -17.53 17.37 -0.10
CA ALA A 230 -18.70 18.13 0.35
C ALA A 230 -18.35 19.15 1.46
N LEU A 231 -17.56 18.75 2.46
CA LEU A 231 -17.07 19.65 3.51
C LEU A 231 -16.27 20.82 2.92
N MET A 232 -15.31 20.53 2.03
CA MET A 232 -14.51 21.58 1.38
C MET A 232 -15.37 22.58 0.60
N ALA A 233 -16.44 22.12 -0.06
CA ALA A 233 -17.36 22.99 -0.77
C ALA A 233 -18.10 23.95 0.19
N ILE A 234 -18.51 23.46 1.37
CA ILE A 234 -19.16 24.27 2.40
C ILE A 234 -18.19 25.34 2.93
N LEU A 235 -16.94 24.97 3.25
CA LEU A 235 -15.94 25.90 3.78
C LEU A 235 -15.63 27.04 2.79
N VAL A 236 -15.51 26.71 1.50
CA VAL A 236 -15.33 27.73 0.46
C VAL A 236 -16.54 28.65 0.36
N ALA A 237 -17.76 28.10 0.44
CA ALA A 237 -18.98 28.90 0.43
C ALA A 237 -19.12 29.81 1.66
N GLN A 238 -18.54 29.43 2.80
CA GLN A 238 -18.48 30.25 4.02
C GLN A 238 -17.38 31.32 3.98
N GLY A 239 -16.49 31.28 2.99
CA GLY A 239 -15.35 32.20 2.88
C GLY A 239 -14.18 31.86 3.80
N ASP A 240 -14.22 30.72 4.49
CA ASP A 240 -13.15 30.28 5.41
C ASP A 240 -12.01 29.60 4.64
N LYS A 241 -11.14 30.42 4.06
CA LYS A 241 -9.97 29.96 3.30
C LYS A 241 -8.98 29.19 4.15
N GLN A 242 -8.82 29.55 5.44
CA GLN A 242 -7.86 28.89 6.31
C GLN A 242 -8.30 27.46 6.63
N ALA A 243 -9.58 27.27 6.97
CA ALA A 243 -10.13 25.93 7.16
C ALA A 243 -10.08 25.12 5.86
N PHE A 244 -10.44 25.72 4.71
CA PHE A 244 -10.36 25.04 3.43
C PHE A 244 -8.95 24.49 3.16
N GLU A 245 -7.90 25.31 3.30
CA GLU A 245 -6.52 24.87 3.07
C GLU A 245 -6.09 23.75 4.05
N TYR A 246 -6.50 23.83 5.31
CA TYR A 246 -6.21 22.79 6.31
C TYR A 246 -6.81 21.42 5.94
N TRP A 247 -8.05 21.38 5.46
CA TRP A 247 -8.73 20.13 5.06
C TRP A 247 -8.36 19.67 3.63
N HIS A 248 -7.89 20.59 2.79
CA HIS A 248 -7.49 20.34 1.42
C HIS A 248 -6.05 19.82 1.31
N LEU A 249 -5.07 20.54 1.87
CA LEU A 249 -3.64 20.22 1.76
C LEU A 249 -2.97 19.99 3.11
N GLY A 250 -3.54 20.50 4.21
CA GLY A 250 -3.00 20.31 5.55
C GLY A 250 -3.23 18.91 6.12
N ASP A 251 -2.81 18.73 7.37
CA ASP A 251 -2.92 17.47 8.11
C ASP A 251 -4.37 16.98 8.25
N GLY A 252 -5.35 17.89 8.16
CA GLY A 252 -6.77 17.55 8.16
C GLY A 252 -7.17 16.59 7.03
N SER A 253 -6.45 16.62 5.90
CA SER A 253 -6.65 15.67 4.81
C SER A 253 -6.40 14.21 5.22
N LEU A 254 -5.40 13.98 6.08
CA LEU A 254 -5.01 12.64 6.56
C LEU A 254 -6.07 12.03 7.46
N ILE A 255 -6.83 12.85 8.18
CA ILE A 255 -7.91 12.42 9.08
C ILE A 255 -8.95 11.59 8.32
N PHE A 256 -9.30 11.98 7.09
CA PHE A 256 -10.24 11.21 6.26
C PHE A 256 -9.68 9.83 5.86
N GLY A 257 -8.38 9.73 5.61
CA GLY A 257 -7.70 8.45 5.40
C GLY A 257 -7.77 7.57 6.65
N MET A 258 -7.52 8.14 7.83
CA MET A 258 -7.61 7.43 9.11
C MET A 258 -9.03 6.96 9.41
N ILE A 259 -10.05 7.82 9.23
CA ILE A 259 -11.46 7.44 9.38
C ILE A 259 -11.81 6.28 8.45
N SER A 260 -11.39 6.35 7.19
CA SER A 260 -11.61 5.28 6.21
C SER A 260 -10.98 3.95 6.68
N ALA A 261 -9.73 4.00 7.14
CA ALA A 261 -9.01 2.84 7.65
C ALA A 261 -9.65 2.25 8.93
N LEU A 262 -10.15 3.10 9.84
CA LEU A 262 -10.85 2.68 11.05
C LEU A 262 -12.19 2.01 10.73
N LEU A 263 -12.99 2.58 9.84
CA LEU A 263 -14.25 1.99 9.37
C LEU A 263 -14.00 0.63 8.72
N PHE A 264 -12.98 0.54 7.86
CA PHE A 264 -12.58 -0.71 7.24
C PHE A 264 -12.08 -1.74 8.27
N GLY A 265 -11.26 -1.32 9.24
CA GLY A 265 -10.79 -2.18 10.32
C GLY A 265 -11.94 -2.72 11.19
N CYS A 266 -12.92 -1.89 11.52
CA CYS A 266 -14.14 -2.29 12.23
C CYS A 266 -14.93 -3.32 11.43
N PHE A 267 -15.12 -3.12 10.13
CA PHE A 267 -15.75 -4.10 9.26
C PHE A 267 -15.01 -5.44 9.26
N CYS A 268 -13.68 -5.42 9.11
CA CYS A 268 -12.85 -6.62 9.14
C CYS A 268 -12.95 -7.35 10.49
N TRP A 269 -12.97 -6.62 11.60
CA TRP A 269 -13.16 -7.18 12.94
C TRP A 269 -14.51 -7.92 13.05
N VAL A 270 -15.60 -7.27 12.62
CA VAL A 270 -16.94 -7.88 12.62
C VAL A 270 -16.96 -9.13 11.73
N LEU A 271 -16.38 -9.08 10.54
CA LEU A 271 -16.31 -10.22 9.63
C LEU A 271 -15.59 -11.42 10.25
N LEU A 272 -14.47 -11.20 10.94
CA LEU A 272 -13.74 -12.27 11.63
C LEU A 272 -14.55 -12.85 12.79
N SER A 273 -15.22 -12.01 13.57
CA SER A 273 -16.06 -12.47 14.69
C SER A 273 -17.20 -13.38 14.22
N TRP A 274 -17.84 -13.05 13.09
CA TRP A 274 -18.90 -13.88 12.50
C TRP A 274 -18.35 -15.20 11.96
N ASN A 275 -17.15 -15.20 11.37
CA ASN A 275 -16.50 -16.43 10.91
C ASN A 275 -16.19 -17.38 12.07
N GLN A 276 -15.71 -16.84 13.20
CA GLN A 276 -15.44 -17.63 14.41
C GLN A 276 -16.72 -18.25 14.96
N GLN A 277 -17.79 -17.47 15.13
CA GLN A 277 -19.09 -17.97 15.60
C GLN A 277 -19.65 -19.07 14.69
N LYS A 278 -19.59 -18.88 13.37
CA LYS A 278 -20.06 -19.88 12.40
C LYS A 278 -19.30 -21.19 12.52
N SER A 279 -17.97 -21.13 12.70
CA SER A 279 -17.15 -22.33 12.88
C SER A 279 -17.50 -23.09 14.17
N GLN A 280 -17.79 -22.38 15.25
CA GLN A 280 -18.19 -22.99 16.53
C GLN A 280 -19.54 -23.70 16.41
N ASN A 281 -20.55 -23.04 15.86
CA ASN A 281 -21.90 -23.62 15.70
C ASN A 281 -21.89 -24.87 14.81
N SER A 282 -21.01 -24.94 13.80
CA SER A 282 -20.88 -26.13 12.94
C SER A 282 -20.19 -27.33 13.61
N MET A 283 -19.45 -27.11 14.71
CA MET A 283 -18.83 -28.18 15.49
C MET A 283 -19.79 -28.73 16.57
N GLU A 284 -20.82 -27.96 16.94
CA GLU A 284 -21.83 -28.33 17.94
C GLU A 284 -23.08 -29.01 17.32
N SER A 285 -23.24 -28.98 16.00
CA SER A 285 -24.35 -29.61 15.25
C SER A 285 -23.95 -30.93 14.60
#